data_AF-A0A8X8A473-F1
#
_entry.id   AF-A0A8X8A473-F1
#
_cell.length_a   1.000
_cell.length_b   1.000
_cell.length_c   1.000
_cell.angle_alpha   90.00
_cell.angle_beta   90.00
_cell.angle_gamma   90.00
#
_symmetry.space_group_name_H-M   'P 1'
#
loop_
_entity.id
_entity.type
_entity.pdbx_description
1 polymer ?
#
loop_
_entity_poly.entity_id
_entity_poly.type
_entity_poly.pdbx_seq_one_letter_code
_entity_poly.pdbx_strand_id
1 'polypeptide(L)'
;MDRGTNESEPNLSESFRQTSSVVSSVRRRFLSLSRSRSFQVDDDIESENVSEAGDIGDRALHSKRHNESGSISLSIDSGLENGMVFPISNDNFLRSNELWAHDSTALNTRSHVLPSPEEIMSPISPDVVVCSSEKQEDKMKAFVLPPALEYISCLVYLAFFGILGVISTTFFFVGSFLMGWWGVVFKEDISKVSGHLAIGLTTGYLGSLTTFSGWNQKMLDLSVSGHWVFSFVGFLIGLFLAAYSIKLGIGTAKCFKSFFQRSNRSAALTSWRVDNPNHHFAVMVVLVVMLGLLWALSGAMLKKEYNHDSSGAQLWLGCIVAPLGVWIRWFLARLNGRGLGKAGSLKWIPFGTLIANISAACIMAALSTVKKAVHTKTCDTISTGIQFGFLGCLSTVSTFIAEYNAMEESQKSWRAYVYALITIAVSFSLGTLIYSVPVWSRGYK
;
A
#
# COMPACT_ATOMS: atom_id res chain seq x y z
N MET A 1 47.18 64.50 -29.64
CA MET A 1 46.57 63.77 -28.51
C MET A 1 45.17 63.40 -28.95
N ASP A 2 45.13 62.30 -29.69
CA ASP A 2 44.04 61.71 -30.47
C ASP A 2 42.90 61.18 -29.57
N ARG A 3 41.61 61.12 -29.95
CA ARG A 3 40.81 61.31 -31.19
C ARG A 3 39.34 61.44 -30.71
N GLY A 4 38.47 62.36 -31.17
CA GLY A 4 37.87 62.51 -32.50
C GLY A 4 36.46 61.86 -32.53
N THR A 5 35.34 62.61 -32.47
CA THR A 5 34.46 63.07 -33.60
C THR A 5 33.89 61.91 -34.45
N ASN A 6 32.67 61.88 -34.98
CA ASN A 6 31.50 62.75 -35.07
C ASN A 6 30.34 61.92 -35.67
N GLU A 7 29.14 62.48 -35.60
CA GLU A 7 27.85 62.12 -36.18
C GLU A 7 27.85 61.66 -37.66
N SER A 8 26.80 60.92 -38.07
CA SER A 8 25.89 61.31 -39.18
C SER A 8 24.87 60.20 -39.54
N GLU A 9 23.58 60.57 -39.59
CA GLU A 9 22.56 59.93 -40.44
C GLU A 9 22.69 60.47 -41.88
N PRO A 10 22.24 59.70 -42.89
CA PRO A 10 21.22 60.26 -43.79
C PRO A 10 20.19 59.26 -44.40
N ASN A 11 19.21 59.87 -45.07
CA ASN A 11 17.93 59.41 -45.64
C ASN A 11 17.94 58.56 -46.95
N LEU A 12 16.74 58.01 -47.25
CA LEU A 12 16.03 57.86 -48.56
C LEU A 12 16.42 56.76 -49.58
N SER A 13 15.47 55.86 -49.92
CA SER A 13 14.85 55.73 -51.28
C SER A 13 13.96 54.48 -51.45
N GLU A 14 12.90 54.62 -52.25
CA GLU A 14 11.85 53.67 -52.69
C GLU A 14 12.33 52.35 -53.34
N SER A 15 11.52 51.28 -53.27
CA SER A 15 10.81 50.75 -54.47
C SER A 15 9.82 49.63 -54.13
N PHE A 16 8.65 49.70 -54.76
CA PHE A 16 7.63 48.65 -54.85
C PHE A 16 8.11 47.50 -55.75
N ARG A 17 7.96 46.24 -55.30
CA ARG A 17 7.61 45.10 -56.17
C ARG A 17 6.71 44.10 -55.45
N GLN A 18 5.70 43.66 -56.20
CA GLN A 18 4.59 42.79 -55.83
C GLN A 18 4.89 41.33 -56.23
N THR A 19 4.12 40.40 -55.64
CA THR A 19 4.03 38.93 -55.87
C THR A 19 5.12 38.10 -55.17
N SER A 20 4.86 37.00 -54.45
CA SER A 20 3.79 36.00 -54.53
C SER A 20 3.57 35.28 -53.17
N SER A 21 2.35 34.80 -52.98
CA SER A 21 1.84 33.92 -51.93
C SER A 21 2.69 32.67 -51.63
N VAL A 22 2.93 32.36 -50.35
CA VAL A 22 2.76 31.00 -49.76
C VAL A 22 2.39 31.14 -48.28
N VAL A 23 1.32 30.44 -47.91
CA VAL A 23 0.75 30.26 -46.58
C VAL A 23 1.77 29.68 -45.59
N SER A 24 1.91 30.24 -44.39
CA SER A 24 2.24 29.44 -43.21
C SER A 24 1.28 29.77 -42.08
N SER A 25 0.57 28.72 -41.68
CA SER A 25 -0.55 28.72 -40.77
C SER A 25 -0.12 28.92 -39.33
N VAL A 26 -1.06 29.45 -38.56
CA VAL A 26 -1.04 29.60 -37.10
C VAL A 26 -0.63 28.29 -36.43
N ARG A 27 0.65 28.17 -36.03
CA ARG A 27 1.13 27.11 -35.12
C ARG A 27 1.03 27.59 -33.68
N ARG A 28 -0.19 27.67 -33.16
CA ARG A 28 -0.45 27.77 -31.72
C ARG A 28 -1.51 26.76 -31.32
N ARG A 29 -1.22 26.03 -30.24
CA ARG A 29 -2.05 25.06 -29.47
C ARG A 29 -2.04 23.61 -29.96
N PHE A 30 -0.98 22.87 -29.60
CA PHE A 30 -1.09 21.43 -29.26
C PHE A 30 -0.06 20.95 -28.22
N LEU A 31 0.93 21.78 -27.84
CA LEU A 31 1.99 21.40 -26.90
C LEU A 31 1.66 21.57 -25.41
N SER A 32 0.53 22.18 -25.04
CA SER A 32 0.16 22.36 -23.62
C SER A 32 -0.62 21.18 -23.05
N LEU A 33 -1.36 20.43 -23.88
CA LEU A 33 -2.24 19.35 -23.44
C LEU A 33 -1.48 18.04 -23.20
N SER A 34 -0.47 17.74 -24.01
CA SER A 34 0.42 16.59 -23.79
C SER A 34 1.27 16.79 -22.54
N ARG A 35 1.74 18.03 -22.31
CA ARG A 35 2.54 18.39 -21.15
C ARG A 35 1.73 18.38 -19.85
N SER A 36 0.49 18.87 -19.85
CA SER A 36 -0.38 18.78 -18.67
C SER A 36 -0.74 17.33 -18.34
N ARG A 37 -0.98 16.50 -19.36
CA ARG A 37 -1.26 15.07 -19.18
C ARG A 37 -0.03 14.30 -18.69
N SER A 38 1.17 14.61 -19.20
CA SER A 38 2.41 13.99 -18.70
C SER A 38 2.72 14.39 -17.27
N PHE A 39 2.52 15.66 -16.89
CA PHE A 39 2.68 16.11 -15.51
C PHE A 39 1.67 15.45 -14.56
N GLN A 40 0.42 15.28 -15.00
CA GLN A 40 -0.61 14.61 -14.20
C GLN A 40 -0.33 13.11 -14.01
N VAL A 41 0.16 12.42 -15.05
CA VAL A 41 0.55 11.01 -14.96
C VAL A 41 1.76 10.84 -14.02
N ASP A 42 2.75 11.71 -14.13
CA ASP A 42 3.94 11.70 -13.25
C ASP A 42 3.54 11.96 -11.78
N ASP A 43 2.64 12.92 -11.54
CA ASP A 43 2.08 13.19 -10.21
C ASP A 43 1.28 12.02 -9.64
N ASP A 44 0.50 11.33 -10.47
CA ASP A 44 -0.29 10.17 -10.05
C ASP A 44 0.63 8.99 -9.69
N ILE A 45 1.67 8.72 -10.49
CA ILE A 45 2.68 7.68 -10.20
C ILE A 45 3.43 7.98 -8.90
N GLU A 46 3.89 9.23 -8.73
CA GLU A 46 4.57 9.66 -7.50
C GLU A 46 3.67 9.45 -6.28
N SER A 47 2.37 9.78 -6.38
CA SER A 47 1.41 9.61 -5.29
C SER A 47 1.13 8.15 -4.94
N GLU A 48 1.11 7.24 -5.92
CA GLU A 48 0.95 5.82 -5.67
C GLU A 48 2.22 5.23 -5.05
N ASN A 49 3.42 5.62 -5.52
CA ASN A 49 4.70 5.20 -4.92
C ASN A 49 4.79 5.58 -3.43
N VAL A 50 4.34 6.80 -3.07
CA VAL A 50 4.27 7.26 -1.67
C VAL A 50 3.32 6.39 -0.86
N SER A 51 2.16 6.05 -1.41
CA SER A 51 1.17 5.20 -0.74
C SER A 51 1.66 3.77 -0.58
N GLU A 52 2.37 3.22 -1.57
CA GLU A 52 2.97 1.89 -1.53
C GLU A 52 4.16 1.80 -0.59
N ALA A 53 4.92 2.88 -0.40
CA ALA A 53 5.98 2.94 0.61
C ALA A 53 5.41 2.82 2.05
N GLY A 54 4.21 3.36 2.26
CA GLY A 54 3.42 3.17 3.47
C GLY A 54 2.54 1.91 3.42
N ASP A 55 1.25 2.12 3.69
CA ASP A 55 0.20 1.11 3.62
C ASP A 55 -0.90 1.55 2.64
N ILE A 56 -1.43 0.60 1.88
CA ILE A 56 -2.52 0.80 0.91
C ILE A 56 -3.80 0.04 1.29
N GLY A 57 -3.81 -0.60 2.46
CA GLY A 57 -4.95 -1.32 2.99
C GLY A 57 -5.25 -2.60 2.21
N ASP A 58 -6.53 -2.85 1.97
CA ASP A 58 -7.04 -3.99 1.19
C ASP A 58 -6.66 -3.94 -0.29
N ARG A 59 -6.22 -2.78 -0.80
CA ARG A 59 -5.66 -2.67 -2.17
C ARG A 59 -4.45 -3.59 -2.38
N ALA A 60 -3.69 -3.88 -1.33
CA ALA A 60 -2.54 -4.79 -1.40
C ALA A 60 -2.92 -6.25 -1.69
N LEU A 61 -4.15 -6.66 -1.41
CA LEU A 61 -4.64 -8.01 -1.72
C LEU A 61 -5.01 -8.14 -3.20
N HIS A 62 -5.50 -7.07 -3.81
CA HIS A 62 -5.98 -7.07 -5.20
C HIS A 62 -4.86 -6.89 -6.24
N SER A 63 -3.75 -6.23 -5.89
CA SER A 63 -2.64 -5.99 -6.83
C SER A 63 -1.99 -7.29 -7.33
N LYS A 64 -1.94 -8.34 -6.50
CA LYS A 64 -1.43 -9.66 -6.90
C LYS A 64 -2.30 -10.36 -7.96
N ARG A 65 -3.62 -10.16 -7.92
CA ARG A 65 -4.55 -10.81 -8.86
C ARG A 65 -4.35 -10.32 -10.30
N HIS A 66 -3.83 -9.10 -10.49
CA HIS A 66 -3.50 -8.58 -11.82
C HIS A 66 -2.10 -8.97 -12.30
N ASN A 67 -1.12 -9.14 -11.40
CA ASN A 67 0.22 -9.55 -11.82
C ASN A 67 0.32 -11.03 -12.24
N GLU A 68 -0.58 -11.90 -11.77
CA GLU A 68 -0.64 -13.31 -12.20
C GLU A 68 -1.43 -13.50 -13.52
N SER A 69 -2.17 -12.49 -13.97
CA SER A 69 -2.93 -12.51 -15.22
C SER A 69 -2.33 -11.52 -16.22
N GLY A 70 -1.18 -11.90 -16.80
CA GLY A 70 -0.61 -11.24 -17.97
C GLY A 70 0.26 -10.03 -17.67
N SER A 71 1.57 -10.17 -17.93
CA SER A 71 2.44 -9.06 -18.26
C SER A 71 1.87 -8.30 -19.47
N ILE A 72 1.17 -7.21 -19.23
CA ILE A 72 0.88 -6.22 -20.27
C ILE A 72 1.48 -4.91 -19.81
N SER A 73 2.64 -4.60 -20.37
CA SER A 73 3.12 -3.23 -20.52
C SER A 73 1.98 -2.39 -21.07
N LEU A 74 1.44 -1.50 -20.24
CA LEU A 74 0.40 -0.54 -20.63
C LEU A 74 0.99 0.46 -21.63
N SER A 75 0.93 0.10 -22.92
CA SER A 75 0.87 1.10 -23.98
C SER A 75 -0.56 1.63 -24.01
N ILE A 76 -0.75 2.83 -23.50
CA ILE A 76 -2.02 3.55 -23.62
C ILE A 76 -2.09 4.05 -25.06
N ASP A 77 -2.75 3.30 -25.94
CA ASP A 77 -3.24 3.84 -27.19
C ASP A 77 -4.61 4.48 -26.95
N SER A 78 -4.71 5.77 -27.27
CA SER A 78 -5.89 6.58 -27.01
C SER A 78 -6.92 6.43 -28.12
N GLY A 79 -7.88 5.52 -27.93
CA GLY A 79 -9.09 5.44 -28.75
C GLY A 79 -10.13 6.48 -28.32
N LEU A 80 -10.35 7.45 -29.19
CA LEU A 80 -11.32 8.54 -29.08
C LEU A 80 -12.75 8.00 -29.13
N GLU A 81 -13.55 8.21 -28.08
CA GLU A 81 -14.98 7.91 -28.07
C GLU A 81 -15.73 9.08 -28.75
N ASN A 82 -16.21 8.84 -29.97
CA ASN A 82 -17.15 9.72 -30.65
C ASN A 82 -18.33 8.90 -31.19
N GLY A 83 -19.54 9.29 -30.78
CA GLY A 83 -20.71 9.25 -31.65
C GLY A 83 -21.44 7.91 -31.77
N MET A 84 -22.46 7.77 -30.93
CA MET A 84 -23.58 6.84 -31.10
C MET A 84 -24.31 7.05 -32.44
N VAL A 85 -24.33 6.04 -33.30
CA VAL A 85 -25.30 5.89 -34.42
C VAL A 85 -25.68 4.40 -34.54
N PHE A 86 -26.98 4.14 -34.62
CA PHE A 86 -27.63 2.81 -34.68
C PHE A 86 -27.33 2.02 -35.97
N PRO A 87 -27.55 0.68 -35.98
CA PRO A 87 -27.19 -0.17 -37.11
C PRO A 87 -28.27 -0.16 -38.20
N ILE A 88 -27.84 -0.20 -39.46
CA ILE A 88 -28.70 -0.55 -40.59
C ILE A 88 -28.13 -1.82 -41.22
N SER A 89 -28.97 -2.85 -41.27
CA SER A 89 -28.79 -4.09 -42.03
C SER A 89 -29.00 -3.82 -43.52
N ASN A 90 -28.17 -4.41 -44.39
CA ASN A 90 -28.62 -4.81 -45.72
C ASN A 90 -27.70 -5.87 -46.35
N ASP A 91 -28.37 -6.83 -46.98
CA ASP A 91 -27.88 -8.07 -47.58
C ASP A 91 -27.20 -7.92 -48.95
N ASN A 92 -26.50 -9.00 -49.31
CA ASN A 92 -26.25 -9.56 -50.66
C ASN A 92 -25.31 -8.81 -51.63
N PHE A 93 -24.28 -9.50 -52.13
CA PHE A 93 -24.20 -10.05 -53.51
C PHE A 93 -22.81 -10.65 -53.86
N LEU A 94 -22.80 -11.95 -54.16
CA LEU A 94 -22.14 -12.70 -55.25
C LEU A 94 -20.76 -12.32 -55.87
N ARG A 95 -19.93 -13.38 -56.01
CA ARG A 95 -19.05 -13.79 -57.16
C ARG A 95 -17.91 -12.83 -57.58
N SER A 96 -16.77 -13.24 -58.13
CA SER A 96 -16.20 -14.49 -58.66
C SER A 96 -14.76 -14.20 -59.16
N ASN A 97 -13.94 -15.26 -59.28
CA ASN A 97 -12.83 -15.46 -60.26
C ASN A 97 -11.55 -14.60 -60.09
N GLU A 98 -10.32 -15.01 -60.42
CA GLU A 98 -9.65 -16.24 -60.90
C GLU A 98 -8.12 -15.96 -60.95
N LEU A 99 -7.34 -17.02 -61.21
CA LEU A 99 -6.02 -17.05 -61.89
C LEU A 99 -4.75 -16.93 -61.02
N TRP A 100 -4.09 -18.03 -60.61
CA TRP A 100 -3.18 -19.00 -61.30
C TRP A 100 -1.72 -18.55 -61.48
N ALA A 101 -0.79 -19.38 -60.98
CA ALA A 101 0.46 -19.75 -61.64
C ALA A 101 1.02 -21.10 -61.08
N HIS A 102 1.19 -22.05 -61.99
CA HIS A 102 1.87 -23.37 -61.93
C HIS A 102 3.40 -23.24 -61.76
N ASP A 103 4.28 -24.24 -61.54
CA ASP A 103 4.29 -25.72 -61.61
C ASP A 103 5.61 -26.23 -60.95
N SER A 104 5.70 -27.52 -60.59
CA SER A 104 6.88 -28.40 -60.86
C SER A 104 6.70 -29.84 -60.33
N THR A 105 6.21 -30.70 -61.22
CA THR A 105 6.63 -32.07 -61.60
C THR A 105 7.51 -32.95 -60.68
N ALA A 106 7.04 -34.16 -60.37
CA ALA A 106 7.78 -35.44 -60.57
C ALA A 106 6.85 -36.68 -60.42
N LEU A 107 7.07 -37.66 -61.27
CA LEU A 107 6.23 -38.81 -61.66
C LEU A 107 6.50 -40.13 -60.89
N ASN A 108 5.59 -41.11 -61.11
CA ASN A 108 5.74 -42.59 -61.05
C ASN A 108 5.42 -43.26 -59.67
N THR A 109 4.60 -44.32 -59.48
CA THR A 109 4.16 -45.46 -60.33
C THR A 109 2.96 -46.22 -59.68
N ARG A 110 2.05 -46.80 -60.51
CA ARG A 110 1.06 -47.94 -60.34
C ARG A 110 1.00 -48.69 -58.99
N SER A 111 -0.14 -49.02 -58.34
CA SER A 111 -1.47 -49.63 -58.66
C SER A 111 -1.59 -51.17 -58.50
N HIS A 112 -2.69 -51.60 -57.83
CA HIS A 112 -3.53 -52.84 -57.93
C HIS A 112 -3.62 -53.75 -56.68
N VAL A 113 -4.78 -53.78 -55.97
CA VAL A 113 -5.99 -54.67 -56.05
C VAL A 113 -5.84 -55.95 -55.18
N LEU A 114 -6.48 -56.11 -54.00
CA LEU A 114 -7.88 -56.52 -53.60
C LEU A 114 -8.05 -58.08 -53.42
N PRO A 115 -9.16 -58.63 -52.90
CA PRO A 115 -9.52 -58.99 -51.50
C PRO A 115 -9.81 -60.51 -51.29
N SER A 116 -10.08 -60.99 -50.06
CA SER A 116 -11.22 -61.90 -49.75
C SER A 116 -11.29 -62.32 -48.26
N PRO A 117 -12.47 -62.80 -47.79
CA PRO A 117 -12.95 -62.62 -46.40
C PRO A 117 -13.41 -63.92 -45.69
N GLU A 118 -14.01 -63.73 -44.48
CA GLU A 118 -15.01 -64.60 -43.80
C GLU A 118 -14.50 -65.94 -43.22
N GLU A 119 -14.93 -66.46 -42.06
CA GLU A 119 -16.05 -66.20 -41.15
C GLU A 119 -15.84 -67.01 -39.85
N ILE A 120 -16.38 -66.55 -38.71
CA ILE A 120 -17.21 -67.29 -37.71
C ILE A 120 -17.50 -66.35 -36.52
N MET A 121 -18.81 -66.17 -36.28
CA MET A 121 -19.54 -65.36 -35.27
C MET A 121 -19.23 -65.74 -33.79
N SER A 122 -18.97 -64.79 -32.88
CA SER A 122 -19.87 -64.10 -31.88
C SER A 122 -20.33 -64.96 -30.66
N PRO A 123 -20.78 -64.42 -29.48
CA PRO A 123 -20.91 -63.03 -28.99
C PRO A 123 -20.40 -62.81 -27.51
N ILE A 124 -20.45 -61.58 -26.97
CA ILE A 124 -21.06 -61.19 -25.67
C ILE A 124 -20.64 -59.77 -25.22
N SER A 125 -21.66 -59.01 -24.85
CA SER A 125 -21.77 -57.67 -24.24
C SER A 125 -20.79 -57.33 -23.10
N PRO A 126 -20.47 -56.03 -22.92
CA PRO A 126 -20.35 -55.47 -21.59
C PRO A 126 -21.25 -54.23 -21.43
N ASP A 127 -22.48 -54.43 -20.99
CA ASP A 127 -23.13 -53.46 -20.11
C ASP A 127 -22.51 -53.62 -18.72
N VAL A 128 -21.84 -52.59 -18.23
CA VAL A 128 -21.85 -52.08 -16.84
C VAL A 128 -20.75 -51.02 -16.68
N VAL A 129 -21.15 -49.88 -16.12
CA VAL A 129 -20.39 -48.65 -15.83
C VAL A 129 -20.31 -47.60 -16.96
N VAL A 130 -21.46 -47.26 -17.54
CA VAL A 130 -21.74 -45.86 -17.90
C VAL A 130 -22.41 -45.21 -16.69
N CYS A 131 -21.62 -44.71 -15.72
CA CYS A 131 -21.99 -43.62 -14.78
C CYS A 131 -20.85 -43.41 -13.76
N SER A 132 -19.83 -42.63 -14.10
CA SER A 132 -18.95 -42.02 -13.09
C SER A 132 -17.96 -40.97 -13.61
N SER A 133 -17.74 -40.85 -14.93
CA SER A 133 -16.68 -39.94 -15.41
C SER A 133 -17.08 -38.46 -15.47
N GLU A 134 -18.36 -38.11 -15.46
CA GLU A 134 -18.79 -36.70 -15.57
C GLU A 134 -18.87 -35.93 -14.24
N LYS A 135 -18.59 -36.58 -13.09
CA LYS A 135 -18.54 -35.89 -11.78
C LYS A 135 -17.14 -35.58 -11.27
N GLN A 136 -16.11 -35.92 -12.03
CA GLN A 136 -14.72 -35.73 -11.60
C GLN A 136 -14.00 -34.57 -12.30
N GLU A 137 -14.56 -34.05 -13.40
CA GLU A 137 -13.95 -32.95 -14.17
C GLU A 137 -14.31 -31.55 -13.62
N ASP A 138 -15.33 -31.44 -12.76
CA ASP A 138 -15.68 -30.20 -12.04
C ASP A 138 -14.94 -30.02 -10.69
N LYS A 139 -14.09 -30.97 -10.29
CA LYS A 139 -13.39 -30.94 -8.98
C LYS A 139 -11.96 -30.43 -9.00
N MET A 140 -11.46 -29.97 -10.15
CA MET A 140 -10.13 -29.38 -10.25
C MET A 140 -10.19 -27.91 -10.69
N LYS A 141 -11.17 -27.16 -10.18
CA LYS A 141 -10.94 -25.74 -9.94
C LYS A 141 -9.92 -25.67 -8.81
N ALA A 142 -8.75 -25.09 -9.09
CA ALA A 142 -7.78 -24.71 -8.08
C ALA A 142 -8.53 -24.20 -6.84
N PHE A 143 -8.20 -24.72 -5.66
CA PHE A 143 -8.78 -24.28 -4.39
C PHE A 143 -8.30 -22.84 -4.13
N VAL A 144 -8.85 -21.90 -4.89
CA VAL A 144 -8.74 -20.48 -4.64
C VAL A 144 -9.58 -20.26 -3.40
N LEU A 145 -8.89 -19.94 -2.30
CA LEU A 145 -9.53 -19.63 -1.04
C LEU A 145 -10.62 -18.57 -1.32
N PRO A 146 -11.89 -18.77 -0.88
CA PRO A 146 -12.93 -17.77 -1.05
C PRO A 146 -12.43 -16.36 -0.71
N PRO A 147 -12.76 -15.30 -1.48
CA PRO A 147 -12.27 -13.95 -1.21
C PRO A 147 -12.48 -13.47 0.23
N ALA A 148 -13.56 -13.94 0.87
CA ALA A 148 -13.82 -13.71 2.28
C ALA A 148 -12.77 -14.34 3.21
N LEU A 149 -12.31 -15.57 2.91
CA LEU A 149 -11.28 -16.24 3.70
C LEU A 149 -9.90 -15.60 3.52
N GLU A 150 -9.57 -15.06 2.33
CA GLU A 150 -8.33 -14.29 2.14
C GLU A 150 -8.31 -13.02 3.00
N TYR A 151 -9.46 -12.33 3.05
CA TYR A 151 -9.65 -11.14 3.88
C TYR A 151 -9.60 -11.49 5.37
N ILE A 152 -10.29 -12.56 5.81
CA ILE A 152 -10.25 -13.05 7.20
C ILE A 152 -8.83 -13.45 7.60
N SER A 153 -8.11 -14.16 6.73
CA SER A 153 -6.70 -14.49 6.95
C SER A 153 -5.89 -13.22 7.18
N CYS A 154 -6.06 -12.19 6.34
CA CYS A 154 -5.38 -10.92 6.52
C CYS A 154 -5.69 -10.28 7.90
N LEU A 155 -6.95 -10.27 8.32
CA LEU A 155 -7.33 -9.77 9.65
C LEU A 155 -6.68 -10.55 10.80
N VAL A 156 -6.55 -11.88 10.68
CA VAL A 156 -5.88 -12.73 11.68
C VAL A 156 -4.39 -12.41 11.75
N TYR A 157 -3.72 -12.28 10.60
CA TYR A 157 -2.31 -11.88 10.54
C TYR A 157 -2.10 -10.49 11.17
N LEU A 158 -2.93 -9.51 10.79
CA LEU A 158 -2.89 -8.15 11.34
C LEU A 158 -3.12 -8.14 12.86
N ALA A 159 -4.06 -8.92 13.36
CA ALA A 159 -4.34 -9.03 14.79
C ALA A 159 -3.13 -9.62 15.54
N PHE A 160 -2.62 -10.76 15.09
CA PHE A 160 -1.49 -11.45 15.72
C PHE A 160 -0.24 -10.56 15.75
N PHE A 161 0.17 -10.04 14.59
CA PHE A 161 1.35 -9.18 14.50
C PHE A 161 1.14 -7.83 15.19
N GLY A 162 -0.09 -7.32 15.22
CA GLY A 162 -0.45 -6.13 15.98
C GLY A 162 -0.21 -6.29 17.48
N ILE A 163 -0.66 -7.40 18.07
CA ILE A 163 -0.43 -7.69 19.50
C ILE A 163 1.07 -7.90 19.76
N LEU A 164 1.79 -8.59 18.87
CA LEU A 164 3.24 -8.71 18.99
C LEU A 164 3.94 -7.35 18.95
N GLY A 165 3.45 -6.41 18.13
CA GLY A 165 3.95 -5.04 18.09
C GLY A 165 3.76 -4.31 19.42
N VAL A 166 2.59 -4.48 20.06
CA VAL A 166 2.29 -3.93 21.39
C VAL A 166 3.22 -4.49 22.47
N ILE A 167 3.43 -5.81 22.48
CA ILE A 167 4.35 -6.46 23.43
C ILE A 167 5.80 -6.03 23.19
N SER A 168 6.16 -5.83 21.93
CA SER A 168 7.51 -5.44 21.52
C SER A 168 7.70 -3.93 21.48
N THR A 169 6.72 -3.12 21.90
CA THR A 169 6.77 -1.66 21.72
C THR A 169 8.01 -1.09 22.39
N THR A 170 8.94 -0.59 21.57
CA THR A 170 10.21 0.01 22.00
C THR A 170 10.24 1.47 21.55
N PHE A 171 11.43 2.01 21.29
CA PHE A 171 11.57 3.36 20.76
C PHE A 171 11.08 3.46 19.31
N PHE A 172 10.31 4.50 18.98
CA PHE A 172 9.73 4.65 17.64
C PHE A 172 10.77 4.72 16.50
N PHE A 173 12.00 5.14 16.78
CA PHE A 173 13.08 5.13 15.79
C PHE A 173 13.46 3.69 15.40
N VAL A 174 13.45 2.72 16.33
CA VAL A 174 13.71 1.30 16.02
C VAL A 174 12.68 0.78 15.04
N GLY A 175 11.41 1.13 15.21
CA GLY A 175 10.38 0.74 14.24
C GLY A 175 10.55 1.41 12.87
N SER A 176 11.06 2.64 12.81
CA SER A 176 11.37 3.31 11.54
C SER A 176 12.57 2.67 10.82
N PHE A 177 13.61 2.27 11.57
CA PHE A 177 14.73 1.48 11.05
C PHE A 177 14.25 0.14 10.45
N LEU A 178 13.45 -0.61 11.22
CA LEU A 178 12.94 -1.90 10.78
C LEU A 178 11.94 -1.77 9.62
N MET A 179 11.19 -0.66 9.55
CA MET A 179 10.38 -0.32 8.38
C MET A 179 11.24 -0.14 7.13
N GLY A 180 12.42 0.49 7.24
CA GLY A 180 13.38 0.54 6.13
C GLY A 180 13.87 -0.85 5.67
N TRP A 181 14.08 -1.78 6.60
CA TRP A 181 14.45 -3.16 6.29
C TRP A 181 13.31 -3.95 5.65
N TRP A 182 12.24 -4.21 6.40
CA TRP A 182 11.18 -5.14 5.99
C TRP A 182 10.04 -4.47 5.22
N GLY A 183 9.79 -3.19 5.48
CA GLY A 183 8.75 -2.40 4.79
C GLY A 183 9.18 -1.81 3.45
N VAL A 184 10.48 -1.59 3.24
CA VAL A 184 11.00 -1.03 1.98
C VAL A 184 11.85 -2.04 1.22
N VAL A 185 12.99 -2.49 1.78
CA VAL A 185 13.99 -3.27 1.00
C VAL A 185 13.60 -4.73 0.79
N PHE A 186 13.05 -5.40 1.82
CA PHE A 186 12.66 -6.82 1.76
C PHE A 186 11.17 -7.05 1.51
N LYS A 187 10.36 -6.01 1.37
CA LYS A 187 8.90 -6.11 1.23
C LYS A 187 8.50 -7.04 0.07
N GLU A 188 9.13 -6.87 -1.09
CA GLU A 188 8.90 -7.74 -2.26
C GLU A 188 9.28 -9.19 -2.01
N ASP A 189 10.45 -9.45 -1.41
CA ASP A 189 10.95 -10.81 -1.16
C ASP A 189 10.06 -11.54 -0.13
N ILE A 190 9.59 -10.84 0.90
CA ILE A 190 8.62 -11.38 1.87
C ILE A 190 7.27 -11.63 1.19
N SER A 191 6.84 -10.73 0.31
CA SER A 191 5.58 -10.88 -0.43
C SER A 191 5.59 -12.10 -1.36
N LYS A 192 6.76 -12.48 -1.90
CA LYS A 192 6.92 -13.72 -2.71
C LYS A 192 6.72 -14.97 -1.86
N VAL A 193 7.09 -14.95 -0.57
CA VAL A 193 6.85 -16.07 0.36
C VAL A 193 5.38 -16.13 0.77
N SER A 194 4.80 -15.01 1.22
CA SER A 194 3.38 -14.89 1.55
C SER A 194 2.95 -13.42 1.58
N GLY A 195 1.87 -13.10 0.85
CA GLY A 195 1.29 -11.75 0.84
C GLY A 195 0.73 -11.36 2.21
N HIS A 196 0.02 -12.28 2.87
CA HIS A 196 -0.52 -12.08 4.22
C HIS A 196 0.56 -11.84 5.26
N LEU A 197 1.71 -12.53 5.14
CA LEU A 197 2.87 -12.31 6.00
C LEU A 197 3.48 -10.92 5.79
N ALA A 198 3.64 -10.49 4.54
CA ALA A 198 4.14 -9.15 4.23
C ALA A 198 3.24 -8.07 4.83
N ILE A 199 1.91 -8.19 4.68
CA ILE A 199 0.94 -7.26 5.26
C ILE A 199 0.98 -7.32 6.79
N GLY A 200 0.95 -8.53 7.38
CA GLY A 200 1.02 -8.72 8.83
C GLY A 200 2.28 -8.10 9.45
N LEU A 201 3.45 -8.29 8.84
CA LEU A 201 4.71 -7.76 9.35
C LEU A 201 4.85 -6.24 9.16
N THR A 202 4.55 -5.73 7.96
CA THR A 202 4.73 -4.30 7.64
C THR A 202 3.63 -3.44 8.23
N THR A 203 2.38 -3.83 8.03
CA THR A 203 1.22 -3.07 8.52
C THR A 203 0.93 -3.40 9.97
N GLY A 204 0.85 -4.69 10.33
CA GLY A 204 0.50 -5.12 11.68
C GLY A 204 1.63 -4.82 12.68
N TYR A 205 2.75 -5.54 12.55
CA TYR A 205 3.84 -5.48 13.53
C TYR A 205 4.56 -4.14 13.52
N LEU A 206 5.16 -3.74 12.39
CA LEU A 206 5.96 -2.51 12.30
C LEU A 206 5.10 -1.26 12.51
N GLY A 207 3.85 -1.28 12.04
CA GLY A 207 2.89 -0.23 12.30
C GLY A 207 2.62 -0.05 13.79
N SER A 208 2.35 -1.14 14.52
CA SER A 208 2.04 -1.14 15.96
C SER A 208 3.26 -1.07 16.89
N LEU A 209 4.46 -1.33 16.39
CA LEU A 209 5.71 -1.18 17.15
C LEU A 209 6.00 0.29 17.51
N THR A 210 5.36 1.22 16.80
CA THR A 210 5.53 2.67 16.96
C THR A 210 4.18 3.34 17.14
N THR A 211 4.08 4.34 18.01
CA THR A 211 2.83 5.08 18.23
C THR A 211 3.04 6.58 18.08
N PHE A 212 2.30 7.19 17.16
CA PHE A 212 2.30 8.64 16.99
C PHE A 212 1.48 9.33 18.08
N SER A 213 0.31 8.78 18.44
CA SER A 213 -0.55 9.37 19.47
C SER A 213 0.18 9.45 20.82
N GLY A 214 0.92 8.40 21.20
CA GLY A 214 1.70 8.39 22.44
C GLY A 214 2.84 9.42 22.43
N TRP A 215 3.49 9.62 21.28
CA TRP A 215 4.47 10.68 21.11
C TRP A 215 3.84 12.07 21.25
N ASN A 216 2.72 12.32 20.56
CA ASN A 216 1.98 13.59 20.65
C ASN A 216 1.50 13.87 22.09
N GLN A 217 0.98 12.85 22.80
CA GLN A 217 0.55 13.00 24.19
C GLN A 217 1.70 13.40 25.12
N LYS A 218 2.89 12.81 24.95
CA LYS A 218 4.08 13.22 25.72
C LYS A 218 4.47 14.67 25.47
N MET A 219 4.33 15.15 24.23
CA MET A 219 4.56 16.56 23.89
C MET A 219 3.51 17.46 24.57
N LEU A 220 2.24 17.06 24.58
CA LEU A 220 1.19 17.77 25.32
C LEU A 220 1.45 17.82 26.84
N ASP A 221 1.91 16.73 27.43
CA ASP A 221 2.26 16.66 28.86
C ASP A 221 3.41 17.61 29.22
N LEU A 222 4.45 17.69 28.37
CA LEU A 222 5.53 18.67 28.51
C LEU A 222 5.00 20.11 28.40
N SER A 223 4.14 20.37 27.42
CA SER A 223 3.53 21.69 27.23
C SER A 223 2.70 22.13 28.44
N VAL A 224 1.88 21.23 29.00
CA VAL A 224 1.07 21.50 30.19
C VAL A 224 1.93 21.79 31.40
N SER A 225 3.07 21.10 31.51
CA SER A 225 4.04 21.27 32.61
C SER A 225 4.89 22.54 32.49
N GLY A 226 4.58 23.47 31.56
CA GLY A 226 5.32 24.71 31.33
C GLY A 226 6.56 24.56 30.44
N HIS A 227 6.88 23.35 29.98
CA HIS A 227 8.07 23.01 29.20
C HIS A 227 7.78 23.07 27.68
N TRP A 228 7.10 24.13 27.22
CA TRP A 228 6.61 24.24 25.83
C TRP A 228 7.73 24.23 24.78
N VAL A 229 8.90 24.79 25.09
CA VAL A 229 10.08 24.72 24.21
C VAL A 229 10.54 23.28 24.02
N PHE A 230 10.57 22.48 25.09
CA PHE A 230 10.93 21.06 25.02
C PHE A 230 9.90 20.25 24.23
N SER A 231 8.62 20.62 24.27
CA SER A 231 7.59 20.04 23.40
C SER A 231 7.89 20.29 21.92
N PHE A 232 8.21 21.54 21.54
CA PHE A 232 8.54 21.88 20.15
C PHE A 232 9.84 21.20 19.68
N VAL A 233 10.90 21.27 20.49
CA VAL A 233 12.17 20.60 20.21
C VAL A 233 12.00 19.09 20.14
N GLY A 234 11.14 18.52 21.00
CA GLY A 234 10.82 17.09 21.00
C GLY A 234 10.17 16.61 19.70
N PHE A 235 9.31 17.44 19.07
CA PHE A 235 8.79 17.14 17.73
C PHE A 235 9.88 17.13 16.66
N LEU A 236 10.77 18.14 16.67
CA LEU A 236 11.87 18.23 15.70
C LEU A 236 12.83 17.04 15.85
N ILE A 237 13.32 16.79 17.07
CA ILE A 237 14.24 15.68 17.34
C ILE A 237 13.58 14.35 16.97
N GLY A 238 12.32 14.14 17.34
CA GLY A 238 11.63 12.90 17.02
C GLY A 238 11.45 12.67 15.52
N LEU A 239 11.09 13.71 14.76
CA LEU A 239 10.99 13.64 13.31
C LEU A 239 12.34 13.33 12.65
N PHE A 240 13.40 14.09 13.01
CA PHE A 240 14.74 13.87 12.47
C PHE A 240 15.29 12.48 12.80
N LEU A 241 15.11 12.03 14.04
CA LEU A 241 15.58 10.72 14.47
C LEU A 241 14.88 9.61 13.70
N ALA A 242 13.56 9.69 13.52
CA ALA A 242 12.82 8.70 12.76
C ALA A 242 13.16 8.72 11.26
N ALA A 243 13.25 9.90 10.65
CA ALA A 243 13.61 10.07 9.23
C ALA A 243 15.04 9.61 8.94
N TYR A 244 16.01 9.88 9.82
CA TYR A 244 17.36 9.36 9.66
C TYR A 244 17.40 7.84 9.87
N SER A 245 16.61 7.34 10.82
CA SER A 245 16.57 5.92 11.16
C SER A 245 16.04 5.05 10.01
N ILE A 246 15.01 5.48 9.27
CA ILE A 246 14.55 4.75 8.08
C ILE A 246 15.61 4.73 6.97
N LYS A 247 16.31 5.85 6.74
CA LYS A 247 17.40 5.92 5.75
C LYS A 247 18.55 4.98 6.11
N LEU A 248 18.94 4.94 7.38
CA LEU A 248 19.90 3.96 7.89
C LEU A 248 19.42 2.52 7.71
N GLY A 249 18.14 2.27 7.98
CA GLY A 249 17.50 0.97 7.75
C GLY A 249 17.61 0.52 6.29
N ILE A 250 17.22 1.39 5.36
CA ILE A 250 17.31 1.13 3.91
C ILE A 250 18.77 0.87 3.49
N GLY A 251 19.71 1.72 3.92
CA GLY A 251 21.13 1.60 3.56
C GLY A 251 21.76 0.29 4.04
N THR A 252 21.52 -0.06 5.31
CA THR A 252 22.05 -1.29 5.92
C THR A 252 21.40 -2.55 5.32
N ALA A 253 20.09 -2.52 5.03
CA ALA A 253 19.38 -3.61 4.38
C ALA A 253 19.87 -3.85 2.94
N LYS A 254 20.11 -2.79 2.15
CA LYS A 254 20.68 -2.90 0.79
C LYS A 254 22.07 -3.52 0.83
N CYS A 255 22.93 -3.06 1.75
CA CYS A 255 24.26 -3.63 1.96
C CYS A 255 24.19 -5.13 2.29
N PHE A 256 23.31 -5.51 3.22
CA PHE A 256 23.09 -6.91 3.59
C PHE A 256 22.59 -7.76 2.41
N LYS A 257 21.63 -7.25 1.63
CA LYS A 257 21.09 -7.93 0.45
C LYS A 257 22.19 -8.17 -0.61
N SER A 258 23.00 -7.16 -0.90
CA SER A 258 24.13 -7.28 -1.83
C SER A 258 25.19 -8.27 -1.32
N PHE A 259 25.49 -8.28 -0.01
CA PHE A 259 26.42 -9.22 0.60
C PHE A 259 25.91 -10.68 0.46
N PHE A 260 24.63 -10.91 0.75
CA PHE A 260 24.03 -12.25 0.67
C PHE A 260 23.95 -12.78 -0.77
N GLN A 261 23.61 -11.92 -1.74
CA GLN A 261 23.60 -12.26 -3.16
C GLN A 261 24.99 -12.66 -3.68
N ARG A 262 26.05 -11.98 -3.20
CA ARG A 262 27.44 -12.30 -3.56
C ARG A 262 27.91 -13.64 -2.98
N SER A 263 27.26 -14.13 -1.93
CA SER A 263 27.60 -15.40 -1.25
C SER A 263 26.97 -16.65 -1.88
N ASN A 264 26.29 -16.55 -3.04
CA ASN A 264 25.72 -17.65 -3.81
C ASN A 264 24.75 -18.59 -3.04
N ARG A 265 24.07 -18.10 -1.98
CA ARG A 265 23.01 -18.83 -1.25
C ARG A 265 21.59 -18.55 -1.80
N SER A 266 21.49 -18.12 -3.06
CA SER A 266 20.21 -17.73 -3.69
C SER A 266 19.18 -18.86 -3.80
N ALA A 267 19.59 -20.13 -3.72
CA ALA A 267 18.70 -21.28 -3.83
C ALA A 267 17.82 -21.53 -2.58
N ALA A 268 18.13 -20.91 -1.43
CA ALA A 268 17.42 -21.20 -0.18
C ALA A 268 16.08 -20.48 -0.03
N LEU A 269 15.90 -19.29 -0.63
CA LEU A 269 14.68 -18.48 -0.41
C LEU A 269 13.49 -18.96 -1.25
N THR A 270 13.74 -19.55 -2.42
CA THR A 270 12.68 -20.10 -3.29
C THR A 270 12.06 -21.37 -2.73
N SER A 271 12.76 -22.09 -1.82
CA SER A 271 12.23 -23.33 -1.22
C SER A 271 11.19 -23.08 -0.13
N TRP A 272 11.04 -21.85 0.35
CA TRP A 272 10.12 -21.48 1.44
C TRP A 272 8.80 -20.91 0.92
N ARG A 273 8.61 -20.87 -0.40
CA ARG A 273 7.40 -20.36 -1.00
C ARG A 273 6.22 -21.23 -0.58
N VAL A 274 5.24 -20.61 0.08
CA VAL A 274 4.03 -21.31 0.51
C VAL A 274 3.08 -21.35 -0.68
N ASP A 275 3.34 -22.20 -1.67
CA ASP A 275 2.51 -22.26 -2.88
C ASP A 275 1.31 -23.22 -2.76
N ASN A 276 1.27 -24.02 -1.70
CA ASN A 276 0.18 -24.99 -1.50
C ASN A 276 -0.95 -24.37 -0.66
N PRO A 277 -2.20 -24.36 -1.14
CA PRO A 277 -3.36 -23.89 -0.36
C PRO A 277 -3.50 -24.61 0.99
N ASN A 278 -3.08 -25.88 1.08
CA ASN A 278 -3.10 -26.63 2.34
C ASN A 278 -2.10 -26.07 3.37
N HIS A 279 -0.94 -25.57 2.93
CA HIS A 279 0.01 -24.94 3.82
C HIS A 279 -0.48 -23.56 4.29
N HIS A 280 -1.09 -22.77 3.40
CA HIS A 280 -1.72 -21.51 3.80
C HIS A 280 -2.81 -21.71 4.84
N PHE A 281 -3.69 -22.70 4.63
CA PHE A 281 -4.73 -23.05 5.59
C PHE A 281 -4.14 -23.53 6.92
N ALA A 282 -3.11 -24.39 6.89
CA ALA A 282 -2.44 -24.86 8.10
C ALA A 282 -1.79 -23.70 8.89
N VAL A 283 -1.08 -22.79 8.22
CA VAL A 283 -0.49 -21.60 8.87
C VAL A 283 -1.57 -20.70 9.45
N MET A 284 -2.68 -20.49 8.72
CA MET A 284 -3.82 -19.73 9.23
C MET A 284 -4.40 -20.37 10.50
N VAL A 285 -4.61 -21.69 10.52
CA VAL A 285 -5.10 -22.41 11.71
C VAL A 285 -4.13 -22.25 12.88
N VAL A 286 -2.82 -22.42 12.65
CA VAL A 286 -1.80 -22.21 13.69
C VAL A 286 -1.86 -20.77 14.23
N LEU A 287 -1.97 -19.76 13.36
CA LEU A 287 -2.08 -18.36 13.78
C LEU A 287 -3.35 -18.07 14.57
N VAL A 288 -4.49 -18.65 14.19
CA VAL A 288 -5.76 -18.52 14.95
C VAL A 288 -5.61 -19.15 16.34
N VAL A 289 -4.99 -20.33 16.44
CA VAL A 289 -4.73 -20.98 17.74
C VAL A 289 -3.80 -20.11 18.59
N MET A 290 -2.69 -19.62 18.01
CA MET A 290 -1.76 -18.73 18.72
C MET A 290 -2.41 -17.43 19.17
N LEU A 291 -3.27 -16.83 18.34
CA LEU A 291 -4.03 -15.63 18.68
C LEU A 291 -5.03 -15.90 19.82
N GLY A 292 -5.74 -17.04 19.79
CA GLY A 292 -6.64 -17.48 20.85
C GLY A 292 -5.90 -17.69 22.18
N LEU A 293 -4.73 -18.33 22.15
CA LEU A 293 -3.86 -18.49 23.33
C LEU A 293 -3.38 -17.13 23.87
N LEU A 294 -3.03 -16.20 22.98
CA LEU A 294 -2.55 -14.87 23.36
C LEU A 294 -3.65 -14.03 24.02
N TRP A 295 -4.88 -14.09 23.52
CA TRP A 295 -6.04 -13.46 24.16
C TRP A 295 -6.42 -14.12 25.48
N ALA A 296 -6.40 -15.45 25.55
CA ALA A 296 -6.66 -16.18 26.79
C ALA A 296 -5.63 -15.82 27.88
N LEU A 297 -4.34 -15.81 27.52
CA LEU A 297 -3.26 -15.39 28.41
C LEU A 297 -3.43 -13.93 28.84
N SER A 298 -3.74 -13.04 27.90
CA SER A 298 -3.98 -11.62 28.20
C SER A 298 -5.16 -11.43 29.15
N GLY A 299 -6.28 -12.13 28.94
CA GLY A 299 -7.43 -12.07 29.85
C GLY A 299 -7.14 -12.62 31.24
N ALA A 300 -6.42 -13.75 31.32
CA ALA A 300 -6.02 -14.34 32.59
C ALA A 300 -5.07 -13.43 33.38
N MET A 301 -4.06 -12.87 32.70
CA MET A 301 -3.10 -11.97 33.33
C MET A 301 -3.70 -10.61 33.67
N LEU A 302 -4.61 -10.07 32.85
CA LEU A 302 -5.39 -8.88 33.17
C LEU A 302 -6.14 -9.06 34.49
N LYS A 303 -6.87 -10.18 34.64
CA LYS A 303 -7.62 -10.49 35.87
C LYS A 303 -6.68 -10.62 37.07
N LYS A 304 -5.57 -11.33 36.91
CA LYS A 304 -4.57 -11.52 37.99
C LYS A 304 -3.97 -10.19 38.43
N GLU A 305 -3.45 -9.42 37.49
CA GLU A 305 -2.67 -8.22 37.77
C GLU A 305 -3.53 -7.06 38.29
N TYR A 306 -4.79 -7.00 37.85
CA TYR A 306 -5.76 -6.03 38.35
C TYR A 306 -6.02 -6.21 39.85
N ASN A 307 -6.12 -7.47 40.30
CA ASN A 307 -6.33 -7.83 41.70
C ASN A 307 -5.10 -7.58 42.57
N HIS A 308 -3.90 -7.70 41.99
CA HIS A 308 -2.63 -7.47 42.69
C HIS A 308 -2.17 -6.00 42.68
N ASP A 309 -3.00 -5.08 42.19
CA ASP A 309 -2.73 -3.64 42.12
C ASP A 309 -1.44 -3.28 41.36
N SER A 310 -1.15 -4.01 40.29
CA SER A 310 0.03 -3.76 39.48
C SER A 310 -0.32 -3.13 38.12
N SER A 311 0.63 -2.34 37.60
CA SER A 311 0.51 -1.63 36.32
C SER A 311 0.44 -2.56 35.11
N GLY A 312 0.82 -3.84 35.25
CA GLY A 312 0.78 -4.81 34.16
C GLY A 312 -0.64 -5.08 33.61
N ALA A 313 -1.70 -4.79 34.37
CA ALA A 313 -3.09 -4.92 33.91
C ALA A 313 -3.35 -4.07 32.65
N GLN A 314 -2.70 -2.90 32.55
CA GLN A 314 -2.84 -1.99 31.41
C GLN A 314 -2.28 -2.60 30.12
N LEU A 315 -1.11 -3.25 30.21
CA LEU A 315 -0.47 -3.94 29.09
C LEU A 315 -1.38 -5.06 28.56
N TRP A 316 -1.87 -5.92 29.45
CA TRP A 316 -2.70 -7.06 29.05
C TRP A 316 -4.06 -6.64 28.49
N LEU A 317 -4.68 -5.60 29.05
CA LEU A 317 -5.86 -4.99 28.44
C LEU A 317 -5.53 -4.42 27.06
N GLY A 318 -4.37 -3.77 26.92
CA GLY A 318 -3.84 -3.28 25.65
C GLY A 318 -3.74 -4.39 24.60
N CYS A 319 -3.19 -5.55 24.94
CA CYS A 319 -3.11 -6.71 24.04
C CYS A 319 -4.49 -7.20 23.56
N ILE A 320 -5.53 -7.12 24.41
CA ILE A 320 -6.89 -7.52 24.02
C ILE A 320 -7.47 -6.57 22.98
N VAL A 321 -7.30 -5.25 23.17
CA VAL A 321 -7.93 -4.22 22.31
C VAL A 321 -7.06 -3.78 21.12
N ALA A 322 -5.79 -4.18 21.09
CA ALA A 322 -4.83 -3.84 20.03
C ALA A 322 -5.30 -4.20 18.61
N PRO A 323 -5.87 -5.39 18.34
CA PRO A 323 -6.33 -5.76 17.00
C PRO A 323 -7.31 -4.77 16.37
N LEU A 324 -8.21 -4.19 17.19
CA LEU A 324 -9.18 -3.20 16.70
C LEU A 324 -8.48 -1.97 16.10
N GLY A 325 -7.38 -1.53 16.70
CA GLY A 325 -6.62 -0.37 16.22
C GLY A 325 -5.96 -0.65 14.87
N VAL A 326 -5.34 -1.83 14.75
CA VAL A 326 -4.68 -2.24 13.51
C VAL A 326 -5.68 -2.42 12.38
N TRP A 327 -6.83 -3.05 12.65
CA TRP A 327 -7.86 -3.25 11.63
C TRP A 327 -8.43 -1.92 11.12
N ILE A 328 -8.71 -0.98 12.02
CA ILE A 328 -9.18 0.35 11.61
C ILE A 328 -8.09 1.09 10.83
N ARG A 329 -6.82 1.06 11.28
CA ARG A 329 -5.72 1.69 10.55
C ARG A 329 -5.55 1.11 9.14
N TRP A 330 -5.52 -0.21 9.00
CA TRP A 330 -5.43 -0.89 7.70
C TRP A 330 -6.66 -0.61 6.82
N PHE A 331 -7.85 -0.54 7.43
CA PHE A 331 -9.05 -0.10 6.73
C PHE A 331 -8.89 1.33 6.23
N LEU A 332 -8.45 2.28 7.06
CA LEU A 332 -8.25 3.68 6.66
C LEU A 332 -7.18 3.83 5.57
N ALA A 333 -6.14 2.98 5.57
CA ALA A 333 -5.07 3.00 4.57
C ALA A 333 -5.57 2.81 3.12
N ARG A 334 -6.79 2.29 2.90
CA ARG A 334 -7.44 2.26 1.57
C ARG A 334 -7.59 3.64 0.92
N LEU A 335 -7.57 4.70 1.74
CA LEU A 335 -7.71 6.09 1.32
C LEU A 335 -6.37 6.70 0.86
N ASN A 336 -5.23 6.10 1.21
CA ASN A 336 -3.91 6.56 0.78
C ASN A 336 -3.82 6.48 -0.75
N GLY A 337 -3.40 7.56 -1.41
CA GLY A 337 -3.28 7.64 -2.88
C GLY A 337 -4.59 7.89 -3.65
N ARG A 338 -5.75 7.95 -2.97
CA ARG A 338 -7.05 8.19 -3.62
C ARG A 338 -7.37 9.68 -3.82
N GLY A 339 -6.82 10.54 -2.98
CA GLY A 339 -7.14 11.96 -2.97
C GLY A 339 -8.57 12.26 -2.50
N LEU A 340 -8.96 13.54 -2.57
CA LEU A 340 -10.22 14.08 -2.10
C LEU A 340 -11.17 14.40 -3.27
N GLY A 341 -12.44 14.01 -3.11
CA GLY A 341 -13.51 14.27 -4.08
C GLY A 341 -13.45 13.40 -5.34
N LYS A 342 -14.44 13.54 -6.23
CA LYS A 342 -14.54 12.75 -7.47
C LYS A 342 -13.37 12.96 -8.44
N ALA A 343 -12.71 14.12 -8.36
CA ALA A 343 -11.55 14.46 -9.20
C ALA A 343 -10.21 13.95 -8.63
N GLY A 344 -10.18 13.39 -7.40
CA GLY A 344 -8.95 12.93 -6.77
C GLY A 344 -7.93 14.06 -6.56
N SER A 345 -8.34 15.16 -5.94
CA SER A 345 -7.40 16.24 -5.58
C SER A 345 -6.48 15.80 -4.42
N LEU A 346 -5.24 16.30 -4.33
CA LEU A 346 -4.33 15.98 -3.22
C LEU A 346 -4.01 14.47 -3.03
N LYS A 347 -3.98 13.66 -4.10
CA LYS A 347 -3.61 12.22 -4.02
C LYS A 347 -2.27 11.96 -3.36
N TRP A 348 -1.34 12.91 -3.44
CA TRP A 348 -0.03 12.84 -2.81
C TRP A 348 -0.10 12.79 -1.27
N ILE A 349 -1.22 13.14 -0.65
CA ILE A 349 -1.42 13.04 0.82
C ILE A 349 -1.96 11.65 1.17
N PRO A 350 -1.26 10.89 2.04
CA PRO A 350 -1.76 9.64 2.61
C PRO A 350 -2.86 9.91 3.65
N PHE A 351 -4.09 10.15 3.17
CA PHE A 351 -5.22 10.51 4.03
C PHE A 351 -5.58 9.44 5.07
N GLY A 352 -5.42 8.16 4.75
CA GLY A 352 -5.67 7.07 5.69
C GLY A 352 -4.76 7.14 6.91
N THR A 353 -3.46 7.27 6.68
CA THR A 353 -2.44 7.40 7.74
C THR A 353 -2.63 8.69 8.53
N LEU A 354 -2.91 9.80 7.82
CA LEU A 354 -3.19 11.10 8.44
C LEU A 354 -4.39 11.06 9.39
N ILE A 355 -5.52 10.52 8.93
CA ILE A 355 -6.76 10.39 9.71
C ILE A 355 -6.53 9.47 10.92
N ALA A 356 -5.84 8.35 10.72
CA ALA A 356 -5.54 7.41 11.80
C ALA A 356 -4.70 8.06 12.92
N ASN A 357 -3.65 8.79 12.56
CA ASN A 357 -2.79 9.50 13.52
C ASN A 357 -3.51 10.63 14.26
N ILE A 358 -4.22 11.51 13.54
CA ILE A 358 -4.93 12.65 14.15
C ILE A 358 -6.06 12.15 15.05
N SER A 359 -6.87 11.19 14.60
CA SER A 359 -7.99 10.66 15.39
C SER A 359 -7.50 9.95 16.65
N ALA A 360 -6.46 9.11 16.54
CA ALA A 360 -5.86 8.45 17.69
C ALA A 360 -5.27 9.46 18.69
N ALA A 361 -4.61 10.51 18.22
CA ALA A 361 -4.08 11.58 19.07
C ALA A 361 -5.19 12.34 19.82
N CYS A 362 -6.30 12.64 19.14
CA CYS A 362 -7.46 13.32 19.75
C CYS A 362 -8.13 12.45 20.83
N ILE A 363 -8.39 11.17 20.53
CA ILE A 363 -8.99 10.25 21.50
C ILE A 363 -8.02 10.00 22.67
N MET A 364 -6.70 9.95 22.41
CA MET A 364 -5.70 9.79 23.45
C MET A 364 -5.70 10.98 24.41
N ALA A 365 -5.75 12.20 23.89
CA ALA A 365 -5.87 13.43 24.66
C ALA A 365 -7.18 13.47 25.49
N ALA A 366 -8.30 13.05 24.90
CA ALA A 366 -9.58 12.97 25.60
C ALA A 366 -9.51 11.97 26.77
N LEU A 367 -8.98 10.77 26.55
CA LEU A 367 -8.80 9.78 27.62
C LEU A 367 -7.84 10.27 28.71
N SER A 368 -6.75 10.96 28.36
CA SER A 368 -5.83 11.56 29.34
C SER A 368 -6.54 12.62 30.20
N THR A 369 -7.45 13.39 29.60
CA THR A 369 -8.27 14.37 30.34
C THR A 369 -9.24 13.67 31.28
N VAL A 370 -9.90 12.60 30.82
CA VAL A 370 -10.82 11.81 31.66
C VAL A 370 -10.10 11.16 32.83
N LYS A 371 -8.91 10.59 32.60
CA LYS A 371 -8.05 10.05 33.67
C LYS A 371 -7.78 11.10 34.75
N LYS A 372 -7.38 12.29 34.32
CA LYS A 372 -7.14 13.46 35.19
C LYS A 372 -8.39 14.06 35.81
N ALA A 373 -9.59 13.78 35.31
CA ALA A 373 -10.82 14.31 35.90
C ALA A 373 -11.43 13.33 36.91
N VAL A 374 -11.35 12.02 36.63
CA VAL A 374 -11.99 10.97 37.40
C VAL A 374 -11.08 10.43 38.51
N HIS A 375 -9.78 10.33 38.26
CA HIS A 375 -8.76 9.88 39.23
C HIS A 375 -9.11 8.58 39.97
N THR A 376 -9.61 7.56 39.26
CA THR A 376 -9.85 6.23 39.82
C THR A 376 -8.97 5.17 39.17
N LYS A 377 -8.55 4.17 39.95
CA LYS A 377 -7.76 3.03 39.45
C LYS A 377 -8.40 2.34 38.24
N THR A 378 -9.71 2.13 38.29
CA THR A 378 -10.45 1.47 37.19
C THR A 378 -10.40 2.32 35.92
N CYS A 379 -10.65 3.62 36.03
CA CYS A 379 -10.57 4.54 34.90
C CYS A 379 -9.15 4.61 34.32
N ASP A 380 -8.13 4.67 35.18
CA ASP A 380 -6.73 4.69 34.75
C ASP A 380 -6.33 3.40 34.06
N THR A 381 -6.76 2.25 34.59
CA THR A 381 -6.45 0.94 33.98
C THR A 381 -7.09 0.81 32.61
N ILE A 382 -8.40 1.11 32.51
CA ILE A 382 -9.16 1.02 31.25
C ILE A 382 -8.60 2.01 30.23
N SER A 383 -8.47 3.28 30.62
CA SER A 383 -8.00 4.34 29.72
C SER A 383 -6.57 4.08 29.26
N THR A 384 -5.66 3.67 30.15
CA THR A 384 -4.28 3.37 29.76
C THR A 384 -4.19 2.13 28.88
N GLY A 385 -4.99 1.09 29.14
CA GLY A 385 -5.05 -0.08 28.26
C GLY A 385 -5.57 0.27 26.85
N ILE A 386 -6.60 1.12 26.75
CA ILE A 386 -7.11 1.62 25.45
C ILE A 386 -6.07 2.52 24.76
N GLN A 387 -5.41 3.41 25.51
CA GLN A 387 -4.36 4.29 25.00
C GLN A 387 -3.17 3.50 24.46
N PHE A 388 -2.71 2.50 25.22
CA PHE A 388 -1.53 1.71 24.87
C PHE A 388 -1.83 0.69 23.75
N GLY A 389 -2.94 -0.04 23.84
CA GLY A 389 -3.31 -1.06 22.85
C GLY A 389 -4.00 -0.48 21.62
N PHE A 390 -5.21 0.02 21.79
CA PHE A 390 -6.07 0.43 20.68
C PHE A 390 -5.51 1.65 19.94
N LEU A 391 -5.29 2.76 20.65
CA LEU A 391 -4.81 4.01 20.04
C LEU A 391 -3.33 3.91 19.63
N GLY A 392 -2.54 3.16 20.40
CA GLY A 392 -1.18 2.79 20.06
C GLY A 392 -1.09 2.12 18.68
N CYS A 393 -1.91 1.10 18.44
CA CYS A 393 -1.98 0.38 17.16
C CYS A 393 -2.70 1.12 16.02
N LEU A 394 -3.65 2.01 16.36
CA LEU A 394 -4.37 2.83 15.39
C LEU A 394 -3.46 3.91 14.80
N SER A 395 -2.60 4.50 15.61
CA SER A 395 -1.58 5.45 15.15
C SER A 395 -0.29 4.74 14.74
N THR A 396 0.58 5.42 14.00
CA THR A 396 1.87 4.87 13.58
C THR A 396 2.86 5.99 13.22
N VAL A 397 4.11 5.81 13.65
CA VAL A 397 5.24 6.67 13.21
C VAL A 397 5.96 6.02 12.04
N SER A 398 6.17 4.70 12.07
CA SER A 398 6.92 3.97 11.04
C SER A 398 6.30 4.10 9.65
N THR A 399 4.98 3.97 9.52
CA THR A 399 4.28 4.13 8.23
C THR A 399 4.31 5.59 7.77
N PHE A 400 4.05 6.53 8.68
CA PHE A 400 4.14 7.97 8.42
C PHE A 400 5.54 8.37 7.91
N ILE A 401 6.60 7.81 8.48
CA ILE A 401 7.99 8.09 8.10
C ILE A 401 8.37 7.40 6.79
N ALA A 402 7.80 6.23 6.47
CA ALA A 402 7.99 5.60 5.16
C ALA A 402 7.38 6.45 4.04
N GLU A 403 6.16 6.95 4.24
CA GLU A 403 5.50 7.89 3.32
C GLU A 403 6.29 9.21 3.21
N TYR A 404 6.75 9.76 4.33
CA TYR A 404 7.60 10.95 4.36
C TYR A 404 8.90 10.74 3.56
N ASN A 405 9.59 9.61 3.76
CA ASN A 405 10.83 9.32 3.05
C ASN A 405 10.59 9.16 1.54
N ALA A 406 9.49 8.51 1.14
CA ALA A 406 9.12 8.40 -0.27
C ALA A 406 8.82 9.75 -0.91
N MET A 407 8.17 10.67 -0.18
CA MET A 407 7.98 12.05 -0.63
C MET A 407 9.30 12.83 -0.67
N GLU A 408 10.19 12.62 0.29
CA GLU A 408 11.49 13.32 0.35
C GLU A 408 12.39 12.92 -0.83
N GLU A 409 12.36 11.65 -1.22
CA GLU A 409 13.09 11.10 -2.38
C GLU A 409 12.43 11.45 -3.74
N SER A 410 11.21 11.99 -3.71
CA SER A 410 10.48 12.40 -4.92
C SER A 410 11.00 13.71 -5.52
N GLN A 411 10.53 14.05 -6.73
CA GLN A 411 10.81 15.35 -7.37
C GLN A 411 10.29 16.54 -6.53
N LYS A 412 9.26 16.32 -5.71
CA LYS A 412 8.57 17.36 -4.92
C LYS A 412 8.78 17.14 -3.42
N SER A 413 10.04 17.14 -2.99
CA SER A 413 10.44 16.93 -1.57
C SER A 413 9.75 17.85 -0.56
N TRP A 414 9.31 19.04 -0.97
CA TRP A 414 8.53 19.95 -0.12
C TRP A 414 7.25 19.31 0.44
N ARG A 415 6.65 18.35 -0.29
CA ARG A 415 5.47 17.59 0.11
C ARG A 415 5.69 16.85 1.43
N ALA A 416 6.89 16.29 1.63
CA ALA A 416 7.25 15.58 2.85
C ALA A 416 7.14 16.49 4.08
N TYR A 417 7.72 17.69 4.02
CA TYR A 417 7.71 18.65 5.11
C TYR A 417 6.30 19.19 5.39
N VAL A 418 5.50 19.45 4.34
CA VAL A 418 4.11 19.89 4.51
C VAL A 418 3.26 18.78 5.12
N TYR A 419 3.42 17.52 4.68
CA TYR A 419 2.73 16.38 5.26
C TYR A 419 3.06 16.19 6.74
N ALA A 420 4.35 16.27 7.10
CA ALA A 420 4.79 16.20 8.49
C ALA A 420 4.24 17.35 9.34
N LEU A 421 4.29 18.58 8.81
CA LEU A 421 3.78 19.76 9.49
C LEU A 421 2.27 19.66 9.74
N ILE A 422 1.47 19.25 8.74
CA ILE A 422 0.02 19.07 8.90
C ILE A 422 -0.27 18.01 9.98
N THR A 423 0.40 16.86 9.90
CA THR A 423 0.19 15.75 10.85
C THR A 423 0.48 16.18 12.29
N ILE A 424 1.61 16.86 12.52
CA ILE A 424 2.04 17.31 13.85
C ILE A 424 1.20 18.49 14.33
N ALA A 425 1.08 19.56 13.53
CA ALA A 425 0.43 20.79 13.96
C ALA A 425 -1.06 20.59 14.24
N VAL A 426 -1.77 19.82 13.40
CA VAL A 426 -3.21 19.55 13.63
C VAL A 426 -3.40 18.68 14.86
N SER A 427 -2.62 17.61 15.02
CA SER A 427 -2.71 16.71 16.18
C SER A 427 -2.38 17.42 17.49
N PHE A 428 -1.34 18.26 17.49
CA PHE A 428 -0.94 19.02 18.67
C PHE A 428 -1.98 20.09 19.01
N SER A 429 -2.45 20.87 18.03
CA SER A 429 -3.45 21.92 18.25
C SER A 429 -4.77 21.38 18.80
N LEU A 430 -5.29 20.30 18.19
CA LEU A 430 -6.50 19.63 18.70
C LEU A 430 -6.26 19.02 20.09
N GLY A 431 -5.08 18.41 20.29
CA GLY A 431 -4.67 17.91 21.60
C GLY A 431 -4.59 18.99 22.67
N THR A 432 -4.10 20.19 22.34
CA THR A 432 -4.08 21.34 23.25
C THR A 432 -5.49 21.75 23.64
N LEU A 433 -6.42 21.81 22.68
CA LEU A 433 -7.83 22.13 22.96
C LEU A 433 -8.52 21.07 23.82
N ILE A 434 -8.25 19.79 23.56
CA ILE A 434 -8.91 18.66 24.22
C ILE A 434 -8.32 18.37 25.60
N TYR A 435 -7.00 18.53 25.78
CA TYR A 435 -6.29 18.14 27.01
C TYR A 435 -5.69 19.32 27.75
N SER A 436 -4.84 20.12 27.10
CA SER A 436 -4.11 21.18 27.80
C SER A 436 -5.04 22.26 28.36
N VAL A 437 -6.03 22.72 27.58
CA VAL A 437 -7.00 23.74 28.00
C VAL A 437 -7.84 23.27 29.19
N PRO A 438 -8.44 22.07 29.20
CA PRO A 438 -9.13 21.56 30.39
C PRO A 438 -8.22 21.43 31.62
N VAL A 439 -6.99 20.94 31.44
CA VAL A 439 -6.04 20.79 32.56
C VAL A 439 -5.68 22.14 33.17
N TRP A 440 -5.41 23.16 32.34
CA TRP A 440 -5.12 24.52 32.82
C TRP A 440 -6.34 25.20 33.47
N SER A 441 -7.50 25.11 32.82
CA SER A 441 -8.71 25.81 33.29
C SER A 441 -9.33 25.21 34.54
N ARG A 442 -9.25 23.88 34.72
CA ARG A 442 -9.83 23.17 35.86
C ARG A 442 -8.81 22.77 36.93
N GLY A 443 -7.52 23.01 36.68
CA GLY A 443 -6.45 22.71 37.63
C GLY A 443 -6.29 21.22 37.93
N TYR A 444 -6.62 20.35 36.97
CA TYR A 444 -6.44 18.90 37.13
C TYR A 444 -4.96 18.59 37.32
N LYS A 445 -4.61 17.90 38.41
CA LYS A 445 -3.21 17.57 38.71
C LYS A 445 -2.79 16.31 37.97
#